data_AF-A0A235I645-F1
#
_entry.id   AF-A0A235I645-F1
#
_cell.length_a   1.000
_cell.length_b   1.000
_cell.length_c   1.000
_cell.angle_alpha   90.00
_cell.angle_beta   90.00
_cell.angle_gamma   90.00
#
_symmetry.space_group_name_H-M   'P 1'
#
loop_
_entity.id
_entity.type
_entity.pdbx_description
1 polymer ?
#
loop_
_entity_poly.entity_id
_entity_poly.type
_entity_poly.pdbx_seq_one_letter_code
_entity_poly.pdbx_strand_id
1 'polypeptide(L)'
;MLSNLDLIREFVQNSIHKKEVLLSNPALTAQTVYKTNQLTAKGEGVIATVQLSNTLSEFSISPKSSQWELINQTLAEYSYLLKGEVDSRGFYHYQFCEVPKGYEMHCTKCVLLWRAWWKYRKYTSRLGIPLELLIRRRDSWYPIRDLIISDGLLYIKTLGSEIALDSEDLVTWLSKIDVTKNKEIPSTET
;
A
#
# COMPACT_ATOMS: atom_id res chain seq x y z
N MET A 1 23.31 -0.72 8.54
CA MET A 1 23.08 -1.10 7.13
C MET A 1 21.58 -1.06 6.91
N LEU A 2 21.09 -0.33 5.89
CA LEU A 2 19.65 -0.17 5.68
C LEU A 2 19.01 -1.51 5.27
N SER A 3 17.86 -1.85 5.88
CA SER A 3 17.05 -2.97 5.42
C SER A 3 16.42 -2.66 4.05
N ASN A 4 15.88 -3.67 3.34
CA ASN A 4 15.17 -3.42 2.09
C ASN A 4 13.96 -2.50 2.29
N LEU A 5 13.22 -2.70 3.39
CA LEU A 5 12.06 -1.87 3.73
C LEU A 5 12.47 -0.42 3.96
N ASP A 6 13.51 -0.18 4.76
CA ASP A 6 13.97 1.18 5.06
C ASP A 6 14.48 1.89 3.80
N LEU A 7 15.21 1.18 2.93
CA LEU A 7 15.70 1.73 1.67
C LEU A 7 14.53 2.08 0.73
N ILE A 8 13.51 1.22 0.63
CA ILE A 8 12.32 1.49 -0.20
C ILE A 8 11.54 2.68 0.36
N ARG A 9 11.36 2.79 1.69
CA ARG A 9 10.74 3.94 2.34
C ARG A 9 11.48 5.24 2.05
N GLU A 10 12.80 5.25 2.23
CA GLU A 10 13.64 6.40 1.90
C GLU A 10 13.56 6.75 0.41
N PHE A 11 13.57 5.76 -0.49
CA PHE A 11 13.37 5.98 -1.92
C PHE A 11 12.03 6.65 -2.23
N VAL A 12 10.93 6.12 -1.68
CA VAL A 12 9.58 6.67 -1.90
C VAL A 12 9.48 8.08 -1.32
N GLN A 13 9.89 8.27 -0.07
CA GLN A 13 9.84 9.56 0.61
C GLN A 13 10.67 10.63 -0.11
N ASN A 14 11.91 10.35 -0.48
CA ASN A 14 12.74 11.31 -1.20
C ASN A 14 12.15 11.62 -2.58
N SER A 15 11.60 10.62 -3.28
CA SER A 15 10.94 10.81 -4.58
C SER A 15 9.67 11.67 -4.48
N ILE A 16 8.89 11.55 -3.41
CA ILE A 16 7.73 12.41 -3.13
C ILE A 16 8.19 13.86 -2.92
N HIS A 17 9.26 14.06 -2.16
CA HIS A 17 9.83 15.38 -1.87
C HIS A 17 10.72 15.94 -3.00
N LYS A 18 10.76 15.28 -4.16
CA LYS A 18 11.58 15.66 -5.31
C LYS A 18 13.08 15.75 -5.02
N LYS A 19 13.57 14.96 -4.06
CA LYS A 19 14.98 14.88 -3.69
C LYS A 19 15.66 13.76 -4.46
N GLU A 20 16.89 14.03 -4.88
CA GLU A 20 17.78 13.01 -5.43
C GLU A 20 18.10 11.97 -4.37
N VAL A 21 18.23 10.73 -4.79
CA VAL A 21 18.61 9.58 -3.95
C VAL A 21 19.94 9.00 -4.41
N LEU A 22 20.73 8.56 -3.43
CA LEU A 22 21.90 7.71 -3.61
C LEU A 22 22.04 6.82 -2.35
N LEU A 23 21.35 5.69 -2.36
CA LEU A 23 21.30 4.73 -1.26
C LEU A 23 21.52 3.32 -1.81
N SER A 24 22.18 2.46 -1.04
CA SER A 24 22.38 1.07 -1.45
C SER A 24 22.47 0.13 -0.27
N ASN A 25 22.02 -1.09 -0.47
CA ASN A 25 22.25 -2.25 0.37
C ASN A 25 22.59 -3.47 -0.55
N PRO A 26 22.76 -4.71 -0.05
CA PRO A 26 23.21 -5.84 -0.86
C PRO A 26 22.22 -6.28 -1.94
N ALA A 27 20.93 -5.98 -1.74
CA ALA A 27 19.85 -6.39 -2.60
C ALA A 27 19.37 -5.25 -3.51
N LEU A 28 19.43 -4.00 -3.03
CA LEU A 28 18.80 -2.84 -3.65
C LEU A 28 19.75 -1.65 -3.78
N THR A 29 19.60 -0.93 -4.88
CA THR A 29 20.25 0.37 -5.12
C THR A 29 19.19 1.38 -5.53
N ALA A 30 19.09 2.49 -4.80
CA ALA A 30 18.32 3.65 -5.18
C ALA A 30 19.27 4.75 -5.66
N GLN A 31 19.12 5.21 -6.89
CA GLN A 31 19.98 6.25 -7.47
C GLN A 31 19.22 7.18 -8.39
N THR A 32 19.72 8.40 -8.56
CA THR A 32 19.17 9.37 -9.50
C THR A 32 19.93 9.32 -10.82
N VAL A 33 19.21 9.15 -11.93
CA VAL A 33 19.76 9.13 -13.28
C VAL A 33 18.91 10.04 -14.16
N TYR A 34 19.52 11.08 -14.74
CA TYR A 34 18.84 12.05 -15.62
C TYR A 34 17.49 12.56 -15.07
N LYS A 35 17.47 13.02 -13.82
CA LYS A 35 16.27 13.51 -13.09
C LYS A 35 15.19 12.45 -12.83
N THR A 36 15.54 11.18 -12.94
CA THR A 36 14.70 10.05 -12.55
C THR A 36 15.29 9.39 -11.32
N ASN A 37 14.54 9.29 -10.24
CA ASN A 37 14.89 8.38 -9.16
C ASN A 37 14.56 6.96 -9.63
N GLN A 38 15.53 6.06 -9.52
CA GLN A 38 15.40 4.66 -9.90
C GLN A 38 15.74 3.77 -8.71
N LEU A 39 14.90 2.77 -8.47
CA LEU A 39 15.18 1.66 -7.57
C LEU A 39 15.50 0.43 -8.41
N THR A 40 16.64 -0.17 -8.14
CA THR A 40 17.16 -1.34 -8.86
C THR A 40 17.34 -2.49 -7.88
N ALA A 41 16.85 -3.67 -8.23
CA ALA A 41 17.16 -4.91 -7.52
C ALA A 41 18.27 -5.69 -8.23
N LYS A 42 19.18 -6.24 -7.43
CA LYS A 42 20.29 -7.05 -7.91
C LYS A 42 19.77 -8.29 -8.62
N GLY A 43 20.08 -8.43 -9.90
CA GLY A 43 19.65 -9.56 -10.74
C GLY A 43 18.29 -9.36 -11.43
N GLU A 44 17.52 -8.33 -11.06
CA GLU A 44 16.22 -8.02 -11.67
C GLU A 44 16.26 -6.73 -12.53
N GLY A 45 17.25 -5.86 -12.27
CA GLY A 45 17.33 -4.56 -12.92
C GLY A 45 16.42 -3.53 -12.26
N VAL A 46 15.93 -2.56 -13.03
CA VAL A 46 15.11 -1.46 -12.51
C VAL A 46 13.71 -1.98 -12.16
N ILE A 47 13.31 -1.79 -10.91
CA ILE A 47 12.04 -2.28 -10.37
C ILE A 47 11.07 -1.15 -9.99
N ALA A 48 11.57 0.07 -9.79
CA ALA A 48 10.73 1.25 -9.62
C ALA A 48 11.40 2.48 -10.21
N THR A 49 10.61 3.40 -10.76
CA THR A 49 11.09 4.71 -11.22
C THR A 49 10.12 5.83 -10.89
N VAL A 50 10.66 7.04 -10.69
CA VAL A 50 9.90 8.27 -10.50
C VAL A 50 10.60 9.42 -11.20
N GLN A 51 9.88 10.14 -12.06
CA GLN A 51 10.39 11.35 -12.69
C GLN A 51 10.30 12.55 -11.72
N LEU A 52 11.44 13.15 -11.38
CA LEU A 52 11.49 14.28 -10.45
C LEU A 52 10.96 15.58 -11.06
N SER A 53 11.00 15.71 -12.39
CA SER A 53 10.51 16.91 -13.08
C SER A 53 8.98 17.00 -13.16
N ASN A 54 8.24 15.92 -12.90
CA ASN A 54 6.79 15.92 -13.00
C ASN A 54 6.16 16.66 -11.80
N THR A 55 5.10 17.43 -12.05
CA THR A 55 4.36 18.15 -11.00
C THR A 55 3.80 17.21 -9.95
N LEU A 56 3.19 16.11 -10.39
CA LEU A 56 2.78 15.01 -9.54
C LEU A 56 3.84 13.91 -9.59
N SER A 57 4.24 13.39 -8.43
CA SER A 57 5.06 12.17 -8.39
C SER A 57 4.17 11.02 -8.87
N GLU A 58 4.65 10.32 -9.89
CA GLU A 58 4.03 9.10 -10.39
C GLU A 58 5.09 8.02 -10.38
N PHE A 59 4.78 6.91 -9.72
CA PHE A 59 5.69 5.78 -9.62
C PHE A 59 5.38 4.78 -10.71
N SER A 60 6.40 4.33 -11.44
CA SER A 60 6.27 3.19 -12.36
C SER A 60 6.94 1.99 -11.70
N ILE A 61 6.18 0.94 -11.38
CA ILE A 61 6.63 -0.24 -10.61
C ILE A 61 6.56 -1.51 -11.46
N SER A 62 7.63 -2.31 -11.44
CA SER A 62 7.68 -3.59 -12.14
C SER A 62 6.91 -4.66 -11.35
N PRO A 63 5.87 -5.30 -11.92
CA PRO A 63 5.11 -6.35 -11.26
C PRO A 63 5.88 -7.68 -11.10
N LYS A 64 7.01 -7.82 -11.80
CA LYS A 64 7.83 -9.04 -11.77
C LYS A 64 8.88 -9.03 -10.66
N SER A 65 8.97 -7.95 -9.89
CA SER A 65 10.01 -7.82 -8.88
C SER A 65 9.76 -8.72 -7.67
N SER A 66 10.83 -9.29 -7.10
CA SER A 66 10.76 -9.97 -5.81
C SER A 66 10.34 -9.04 -4.67
N GLN A 67 10.48 -7.71 -4.85
CA GLN A 67 10.07 -6.70 -3.87
C GLN A 67 8.65 -6.15 -4.13
N TRP A 68 7.89 -6.75 -5.06
CA TRP A 68 6.57 -6.26 -5.48
C TRP A 68 5.63 -5.97 -4.31
N GLU A 69 5.48 -6.92 -3.38
CA GLU A 69 4.64 -6.77 -2.18
C GLU A 69 5.14 -5.61 -1.28
N LEU A 70 6.44 -5.55 -1.03
CA LEU A 70 7.05 -4.56 -0.14
C LEU A 70 6.93 -3.13 -0.69
N ILE A 71 7.10 -2.96 -2.00
CA ILE A 71 6.92 -1.69 -2.69
C ILE A 71 5.46 -1.25 -2.61
N ASN A 72 4.53 -2.15 -2.91
CA ASN A 72 3.10 -1.86 -2.85
C ASN A 72 2.64 -1.45 -1.45
N GLN A 73 3.10 -2.18 -0.43
CA GLN A 73 2.84 -1.84 0.97
C GLN A 73 3.38 -0.45 1.29
N THR A 74 4.63 -0.15 0.91
CA THR A 74 5.24 1.14 1.18
C THR A 74 4.51 2.27 0.46
N LEU A 75 4.13 2.09 -0.81
CA LEU A 75 3.36 3.09 -1.56
C LEU A 75 2.01 3.39 -0.91
N ALA A 76 1.32 2.37 -0.38
CA ALA A 76 0.08 2.56 0.36
C ALA A 76 0.28 3.39 1.65
N GLU A 77 1.39 3.20 2.38
CA GLU A 77 1.74 4.02 3.56
C GLU A 77 1.82 5.52 3.20
N TYR A 78 2.25 5.85 1.98
CA TYR A 78 2.29 7.23 1.46
C TYR A 78 1.07 7.62 0.60
N SER A 79 -0.01 6.83 0.65
CA SER A 79 -1.27 7.07 -0.08
C SER A 79 -1.17 7.04 -1.60
N TYR A 80 -0.31 6.17 -2.15
CA TYR A 80 -0.21 5.91 -3.59
C TYR A 80 -0.96 4.65 -3.98
N LEU A 81 -1.78 4.74 -5.02
CA LEU A 81 -2.59 3.64 -5.54
C LEU A 81 -2.23 3.32 -6.98
N LEU A 82 -2.30 2.04 -7.31
CA LEU A 82 -2.22 1.56 -8.69
C LEU A 82 -3.35 2.20 -9.52
N LYS A 83 -3.00 2.69 -10.70
CA LYS A 83 -3.92 3.32 -11.63
C LYS A 83 -3.75 2.73 -13.03
N GLY A 84 -4.86 2.27 -13.60
CA GLY A 84 -4.91 1.75 -14.96
C GLY A 84 -4.25 0.38 -15.10
N GLU A 85 -3.85 0.06 -16.33
CA GLU A 85 -3.22 -1.19 -16.70
C GLU A 85 -1.69 -1.03 -16.84
N VAL A 86 -1.01 -2.14 -17.10
CA VAL A 86 0.43 -2.17 -17.36
C VAL A 86 0.78 -1.33 -18.59
N ASP A 87 1.82 -0.52 -18.50
CA ASP A 87 2.31 0.27 -19.62
C ASP A 87 2.99 -0.58 -20.69
N SER A 88 3.30 0.04 -21.84
CA SER A 88 4.01 -0.63 -22.94
C SER A 88 5.38 -1.24 -22.57
N ARG A 89 5.95 -0.86 -21.41
CA ARG A 89 7.24 -1.34 -20.90
C ARG A 89 7.08 -2.38 -19.79
N GLY A 90 5.86 -2.76 -19.44
CA GLY A 90 5.61 -3.76 -18.41
C GLY A 90 5.51 -3.21 -16.99
N PHE A 91 5.33 -1.90 -16.79
CA PHE A 91 5.24 -1.28 -15.46
C PHE A 91 3.80 -0.86 -15.11
N TYR A 92 3.43 -0.99 -13.85
CA TYR A 92 2.21 -0.38 -13.31
C TYR A 92 2.48 1.04 -12.84
N HIS A 93 1.52 1.92 -13.05
CA HIS A 93 1.58 3.30 -12.60
C HIS A 93 0.86 3.49 -11.27
N TYR A 94 1.48 4.24 -10.36
CA TYR A 94 0.89 4.59 -9.07
C TYR A 94 0.84 6.10 -8.93
N GLN A 95 -0.33 6.58 -8.49
CA GLN A 95 -0.60 7.99 -8.27
C GLN A 95 -1.13 8.22 -6.87
N PHE A 96 -0.85 9.41 -6.35
CA PHE A 96 -1.40 9.83 -5.07
C PHE A 96 -2.93 9.82 -5.10
N CYS A 97 -3.54 9.30 -4.04
CA CYS A 97 -4.97 9.32 -3.81
C CYS A 97 -5.24 9.88 -2.43
N GLU A 98 -6.23 10.76 -2.32
CA GLU A 98 -6.69 11.22 -1.01
C GLU A 98 -7.33 10.07 -0.23
N VAL A 99 -6.88 9.92 1.03
CA VAL A 99 -7.44 8.98 2.00
C VAL A 99 -8.42 9.73 2.89
N PRO A 100 -9.63 9.18 3.14
CA PRO A 100 -10.56 9.76 4.09
C PRO A 100 -9.93 9.98 5.47
N LYS A 101 -10.22 11.13 6.10
CA LYS A 101 -9.65 11.47 7.41
C LYS A 101 -9.98 10.39 8.45
N GLY A 102 -8.97 10.02 9.24
CA GLY A 102 -9.09 9.00 10.29
C GLY A 102 -8.95 7.57 9.78
N TYR A 103 -8.47 7.39 8.55
CA TYR A 103 -8.12 6.10 7.98
C TYR A 103 -6.64 6.06 7.60
N GLU A 104 -6.09 4.85 7.64
CA GLU A 104 -4.78 4.49 7.10
C GLU A 104 -4.96 3.53 5.93
N MET A 105 -4.09 3.64 4.92
CA MET A 105 -4.15 2.81 3.73
C MET A 105 -3.17 1.65 3.82
N HIS A 106 -3.64 0.48 3.42
CA HIS A 106 -2.88 -0.75 3.36
C HIS A 106 -2.91 -1.31 1.95
N CYS A 107 -1.79 -1.88 1.50
CA CYS A 107 -1.77 -2.77 0.36
C CYS A 107 -1.08 -4.06 0.78
N THR A 108 -1.87 -5.13 0.92
CA THR A 108 -1.42 -6.40 1.50
C THR A 108 -2.04 -7.55 0.75
N LYS A 109 -1.55 -8.78 0.95
CA LYS A 109 -2.27 -9.98 0.52
C LYS A 109 -3.69 -10.02 1.10
N CYS A 110 -4.63 -10.57 0.33
CA CYS A 110 -6.04 -10.70 0.70
C CYS A 110 -6.24 -11.42 2.03
N VAL A 111 -5.43 -12.44 2.32
CA VAL A 111 -5.47 -13.17 3.60
C VAL A 111 -5.24 -12.26 4.83
N LEU A 112 -4.45 -11.19 4.69
CA LEU A 112 -4.19 -10.25 5.78
C LEU A 112 -5.40 -9.33 6.03
N LEU A 113 -6.10 -8.91 4.98
CA LEU A 113 -7.38 -8.21 5.10
C LEU A 113 -8.42 -9.10 5.79
N TRP A 114 -8.53 -10.37 5.39
CA TRP A 114 -9.43 -11.32 6.07
C TRP A 114 -9.11 -11.47 7.56
N ARG A 115 -7.83 -11.53 7.92
CA ARG A 115 -7.39 -11.57 9.33
C ARG A 115 -7.79 -10.30 10.09
N ALA A 116 -7.68 -9.13 9.47
CA ALA A 116 -8.12 -7.86 10.06
C ALA A 116 -9.64 -7.84 10.27
N TRP A 117 -10.41 -8.31 9.28
CA TRP A 117 -11.86 -8.46 9.37
C TRP A 117 -12.30 -9.38 10.49
N TRP A 118 -11.65 -10.54 10.64
CA TRP A 118 -11.98 -11.48 11.70
C TRP A 118 -11.78 -10.86 13.09
N LYS A 119 -10.65 -10.18 13.29
CA LYS A 119 -10.39 -9.46 14.55
C LYS A 119 -11.51 -8.45 14.82
N TYR A 120 -11.85 -7.63 13.83
CA TYR A 120 -12.93 -6.65 13.96
C TYR A 120 -14.28 -7.30 14.32
N ARG A 121 -14.68 -8.36 13.61
CA ARG A 121 -15.96 -9.05 13.80
C ARG A 121 -16.07 -9.68 15.19
N LYS A 122 -14.98 -10.23 15.73
CA LYS A 122 -14.96 -10.84 17.07
C LYS A 122 -15.32 -9.85 18.18
N TYR A 123 -14.96 -8.57 18.02
CA TYR A 123 -15.16 -7.54 19.04
C TYR A 123 -16.35 -6.62 18.75
N THR A 124 -17.01 -6.78 17.60
CA THR A 124 -18.09 -5.88 17.18
C THR A 124 -19.43 -6.60 17.15
N SER A 125 -20.18 -6.43 18.24
CA SER A 125 -21.60 -6.84 18.36
C SER A 125 -22.58 -5.74 17.93
N ARG A 126 -22.10 -4.72 17.20
CA ARG A 126 -22.90 -3.54 16.84
C ARG A 126 -23.81 -3.83 15.65
N LEU A 127 -25.11 -3.59 15.84
CA LEU A 127 -26.10 -3.48 14.77
C LEU A 127 -25.81 -2.20 13.96
N GLY A 128 -25.24 -2.34 12.75
CA GLY A 128 -24.95 -1.21 11.87
C GLY A 128 -24.06 -1.59 10.68
N ILE A 129 -23.87 -0.65 9.73
CA ILE A 129 -22.91 -0.84 8.63
C ILE A 129 -21.50 -0.63 9.21
N PRO A 130 -20.62 -1.65 9.14
CA PRO A 130 -19.25 -1.52 9.63
C PRO A 130 -18.47 -0.54 8.74
N LEU A 131 -17.94 0.53 9.36
CA LEU A 131 -17.10 1.53 8.67
C LEU A 131 -15.62 1.37 9.00
N GLU A 132 -15.25 0.36 9.79
CA GLU A 132 -13.87 0.22 10.25
C GLU A 132 -12.91 -0.24 9.15
N LEU A 133 -13.43 -0.99 8.16
CA LEU A 133 -12.67 -1.47 7.01
C LEU A 133 -13.34 -1.07 5.70
N LEU A 134 -12.58 -0.41 4.82
CA LEU A 134 -13.04 0.01 3.50
C LEU A 134 -12.20 -0.66 2.40
N ILE A 135 -12.82 -0.93 1.27
CA ILE A 135 -12.17 -1.46 0.07
C ILE A 135 -12.31 -0.46 -1.09
N ARG A 136 -11.27 -0.31 -1.90
CA ARG A 136 -11.33 0.54 -3.10
C ARG A 136 -12.08 -0.18 -4.22
N ARG A 137 -13.00 0.51 -4.89
CA ARG A 137 -13.63 0.06 -6.13
C ARG A 137 -13.98 1.23 -7.02
N ARG A 138 -13.68 1.18 -8.33
CA ARG A 138 -14.08 2.19 -9.35
C ARG A 138 -13.95 3.63 -8.83
N ASP A 139 -12.80 3.92 -8.22
CA ASP A 139 -12.46 5.22 -7.65
C ASP A 139 -13.19 5.69 -6.38
N SER A 140 -13.86 4.80 -5.66
CA SER A 140 -14.48 5.12 -4.36
C SER A 140 -14.13 4.08 -3.29
N TRP A 141 -14.16 4.53 -2.04
CA TRP A 141 -13.98 3.68 -0.87
C TRP A 141 -15.33 3.17 -0.38
N TYR A 142 -15.49 1.86 -0.29
CA TYR A 142 -16.74 1.23 0.13
C TYR A 142 -16.55 0.45 1.42
N PRO A 143 -17.49 0.52 2.37
CA PRO A 143 -17.43 -0.31 3.56
C PRO A 143 -17.56 -1.79 3.19
N ILE A 144 -16.68 -2.60 3.77
CA ILE A 144 -16.74 -4.05 3.66
C ILE A 144 -17.87 -4.53 4.57
N ARG A 145 -18.89 -5.17 4.00
CA ARG A 145 -20.03 -5.72 4.72
C ARG A 145 -19.79 -7.12 5.24
N ASP A 146 -19.13 -7.94 4.44
CA ASP A 146 -18.82 -9.30 4.79
C ASP A 146 -17.60 -9.79 4.00
N LEU A 147 -16.90 -10.76 4.57
CA LEU A 147 -15.76 -11.44 4.00
C LEU A 147 -15.89 -12.93 4.25
N ILE A 148 -16.00 -13.70 3.17
CA ILE A 148 -16.18 -15.15 3.20
C ILE A 148 -15.02 -15.80 2.45
N ILE A 149 -14.49 -16.89 2.99
CA ILE A 149 -13.55 -17.75 2.25
C ILE A 149 -14.32 -18.98 1.78
N SER A 150 -14.25 -19.27 0.48
CA SER A 150 -14.76 -20.51 -0.12
C SER A 150 -13.84 -20.90 -1.26
N ASP A 151 -13.53 -22.20 -1.37
CA ASP A 151 -12.81 -22.77 -2.52
C ASP A 151 -11.46 -22.08 -2.83
N GLY A 152 -10.74 -21.65 -1.78
CA GLY A 152 -9.45 -20.95 -1.91
C GLY A 152 -9.56 -19.47 -2.26
N LEU A 153 -10.77 -18.94 -2.51
CA LEU A 153 -11.02 -17.55 -2.82
C LEU A 153 -11.57 -16.78 -1.62
N LEU A 154 -11.19 -15.51 -1.54
CA LEU A 154 -11.76 -14.53 -0.62
C LEU A 154 -12.83 -13.71 -1.35
N TYR A 155 -14.07 -13.81 -0.88
CA TYR A 155 -15.22 -13.04 -1.37
C TYR A 155 -15.42 -11.81 -0.50
N ILE A 156 -15.17 -10.63 -1.06
CA ILE A 156 -15.34 -9.34 -0.39
C ILE A 156 -16.68 -8.73 -0.82
N LYS A 157 -17.64 -8.68 0.10
CA LYS A 157 -18.96 -8.10 -0.13
C LYS A 157 -19.01 -6.65 0.32
N THR A 158 -19.51 -5.79 -0.54
CA THR A 158 -19.91 -4.41 -0.21
C THR A 158 -21.43 -4.27 -0.40
N LEU A 159 -21.93 -3.04 -0.21
CA LEU A 159 -23.34 -2.71 -0.41
C LEU A 159 -23.90 -3.06 -1.80
N GLY A 160 -23.09 -2.92 -2.84
CA GLY A 160 -23.53 -2.99 -4.23
C GLY A 160 -22.70 -3.94 -5.10
N SER A 161 -21.86 -4.77 -4.49
CA SER A 161 -21.04 -5.74 -5.23
C SER A 161 -20.38 -6.77 -4.34
N GLU A 162 -19.94 -7.83 -5.00
CA GLU A 162 -18.98 -8.79 -4.49
C GLU A 162 -17.77 -8.82 -5.44
N ILE A 163 -16.58 -9.00 -4.89
CA ILE A 163 -15.36 -9.34 -5.64
C ILE A 163 -14.78 -10.62 -5.06
N ALA A 164 -14.26 -11.49 -5.92
CA ALA A 164 -13.55 -12.70 -5.54
C ALA A 164 -12.07 -12.53 -5.89
N LEU A 165 -11.19 -12.78 -4.92
CA LEU A 165 -9.73 -12.64 -5.05
C LEU A 165 -9.05 -13.90 -4.53
N ASP A 166 -7.90 -14.24 -5.09
CA ASP A 166 -7.04 -15.27 -4.50
C ASP A 166 -6.48 -14.77 -3.15
N SER A 167 -6.25 -15.69 -2.23
CA SER A 167 -5.62 -15.40 -0.94
C SER A 167 -4.29 -14.63 -1.04
N GLU A 168 -3.53 -14.86 -2.11
CA GLU A 168 -2.22 -14.28 -2.37
C GLU A 168 -2.28 -12.98 -3.17
N ASP A 169 -3.45 -12.62 -3.71
CA ASP A 169 -3.61 -11.36 -4.45
C ASP A 169 -3.40 -10.16 -3.52
N LEU A 170 -2.69 -9.15 -4.02
CA LEU A 170 -2.58 -7.88 -3.32
C LEU A 170 -3.89 -7.10 -3.45
N VAL A 171 -4.36 -6.59 -2.31
CA VAL A 171 -5.55 -5.78 -2.22
C VAL A 171 -5.25 -4.49 -1.46
N THR A 172 -5.79 -3.39 -1.98
CA THR A 172 -5.72 -2.09 -1.30
C THR A 172 -6.99 -1.81 -0.51
N TRP A 173 -6.84 -1.57 0.78
CA TRP A 173 -7.94 -1.36 1.72
C TRP A 173 -7.56 -0.30 2.75
N LEU A 174 -8.56 0.22 3.46
CA LEU A 174 -8.37 1.16 4.56
C LEU A 174 -8.81 0.54 5.88
N SER A 175 -8.05 0.78 6.94
CA SER A 175 -8.56 0.66 8.32
C SER A 175 -8.75 2.04 8.91
N LYS A 176 -9.74 2.15 9.80
CA LYS A 176 -9.84 3.31 10.67
C LYS A 176 -8.69 3.31 11.69
N ILE A 177 -8.15 4.49 11.96
CA ILE A 177 -7.09 4.68 12.95
C ILE A 177 -7.71 4.67 14.34
N ASP A 178 -7.26 3.75 15.20
CA ASP A 178 -7.64 3.71 16.61
C ASP A 178 -6.99 4.88 17.38
N VAL A 179 -7.78 5.93 17.64
CA VAL A 179 -7.32 7.13 18.39
C VAL A 179 -6.92 6.80 19.84
N THR A 180 -7.33 5.63 20.36
CA THR A 180 -7.13 5.22 21.76
C THR A 180 -5.72 4.74 22.10
N LYS A 181 -4.85 4.44 21.12
CA LYS A 181 -3.48 3.95 21.41
C LYS A 181 -2.43 5.04 21.70
N ASN A 182 -2.77 6.32 21.50
CA ASN A 182 -1.84 7.44 21.71
C ASN A 182 -1.91 8.07 23.12
N LYS A 183 -2.51 7.40 24.12
CA LYS A 183 -2.70 7.94 25.48
C LYS A 183 -1.86 7.29 26.59
N GLU A 184 -0.83 6.52 26.28
CA GLU A 184 0.08 5.97 27.30
C GLU A 184 1.53 6.42 27.06
N ILE A 185 1.80 7.69 27.42
CA ILE A 185 3.05 8.04 28.11
C ILE A 185 2.62 8.96 29.26
N PRO A 186 2.53 8.48 30.51
CA PRO A 186 2.57 9.39 31.65
C PRO A 186 4.00 9.90 31.75
N SER A 187 4.16 11.20 31.53
CA SER A 187 5.29 11.99 32.02
C SER A 187 5.37 11.83 33.54
N THR A 188 6.26 10.97 34.01
CA THR A 188 6.77 11.06 35.39
C THR A 188 7.93 12.05 35.39
N GLU A 189 7.59 13.33 35.55
CA GLU A 189 8.44 14.30 36.21
C GLU A 189 8.19 14.20 37.72
N THR A 190 9.18 13.78 38.50
CA THR A 190 9.78 14.56 39.60
C THR A 190 11.01 13.86 40.15
#